data_AF-A0A0U3W5R8-F1
#
_entry.id   AF-A0A0U3W5R8-F1
#
_cell.length_a   1.000
_cell.length_b   1.000
_cell.length_c   1.000
_cell.angle_alpha   90.00
_cell.angle_beta   90.00
_cell.angle_gamma   90.00
#
_symmetry.space_group_name_H-M   'P 1'
#
loop_
_entity.id
_entity.type
_entity.pdbx_description
1 polymer ?
#
loop_
_entity_poly.entity_id
_entity_poly.type
_entity_poly.pdbx_seq_one_letter_code
_entity_poly.pdbx_strand_id
1 'polypeptide(L)' 'MTSKQPVQYYGLKEFADIAKEEGMYYSTRQLSVYKGRDKLPEPTVMIGDKAGWTKDQIDEWIKQIKEKKSERNK' A
#
# COMPACT_ATOMS: atom_id res chain seq x y z
N MET A 1 -6.25 -23.75 -21.28
CA MET A 1 -5.38 -22.56 -21.18
C MET A 1 -5.83 -21.76 -19.98
N THR A 2 -5.11 -21.80 -18.86
CA THR A 2 -5.44 -20.99 -17.68
C THR A 2 -5.16 -19.53 -17.99
N SER A 3 -6.20 -18.75 -18.23
CA SER A 3 -6.14 -17.30 -18.34
C SER A 3 -5.63 -16.73 -17.02
N LYS A 4 -4.34 -16.40 -16.96
CA LYS A 4 -3.82 -15.57 -15.88
C LYS A 4 -4.53 -14.22 -16.00
N GLN A 5 -5.37 -13.88 -15.03
CA GLN A 5 -5.97 -12.55 -14.97
C GLN A 5 -4.83 -11.51 -14.96
N PRO A 6 -5.00 -10.36 -15.63
CA PRO A 6 -3.99 -9.32 -15.59
C PRO A 6 -3.79 -8.87 -14.15
N VAL A 7 -2.55 -8.99 -13.66
CA VAL A 7 -2.18 -8.51 -12.32
C VAL A 7 -2.16 -6.99 -12.37
N GLN A 8 -3.05 -6.37 -11.61
CA GLN A 8 -3.12 -4.92 -11.50
C GLN A 8 -2.13 -4.42 -10.46
N TYR A 9 -1.35 -3.40 -10.83
CA TYR A 9 -0.44 -2.71 -9.92
C TYR A 9 -0.95 -1.30 -9.62
N TYR A 10 -0.80 -0.91 -8.36
CA TYR A 10 -1.31 0.33 -7.81
C TYR A 10 -0.13 1.22 -7.42
N GLY A 11 -0.18 2.49 -7.82
CA GLY A 11 0.82 3.48 -7.44
C GLY A 11 0.49 4.11 -6.08
N LEU A 12 1.30 5.10 -5.68
CA LEU A 12 1.11 5.80 -4.40
C LEU A 12 -0.24 6.54 -4.30
N LYS A 13 -0.84 6.94 -5.42
CA LYS A 13 -2.15 7.61 -5.42
C LYS A 13 -3.24 6.59 -5.10
N GLU A 14 -3.28 5.49 -5.84
CA GLU A 14 -4.27 4.43 -5.63
C GLU A 14 -4.08 3.77 -4.25
N PHE A 15 -2.84 3.62 -3.78
CA PHE A 15 -2.54 3.19 -2.42
C PHE A 15 -3.23 4.13 -1.40
N ALA A 16 -3.06 5.44 -1.54
CA ALA A 16 -3.70 6.41 -0.65
C ALA A 16 -5.24 6.32 -0.69
N ASP A 17 -5.81 6.11 -1.87
CA ASP A 17 -7.26 5.97 -2.04
C ASP A 17 -7.78 4.69 -1.36
N ILE A 18 -7.10 3.55 -1.53
CA ILE A 18 -7.46 2.27 -0.86
C ILE A 18 -7.33 2.41 0.67
N ALA A 19 -6.25 3.01 1.16
CA ALA A 19 -6.08 3.24 2.59
C ALA A 19 -7.20 4.14 3.17
N LYS A 20 -7.68 5.11 2.37
CA LYS A 20 -8.77 6.01 2.76
C LYS A 20 -10.10 5.28 2.87
N GLU A 21 -10.39 4.33 1.97
CA GLU A 21 -11.59 3.47 2.07
C GLU A 21 -11.61 2.70 3.40
N GLU A 22 -10.43 2.32 3.89
CA GLU A 22 -10.23 1.63 5.17
C GLU A 22 -10.17 2.55 6.39
N GLY A 23 -10.47 3.85 6.22
CA GLY A 23 -10.51 4.86 7.28
C GLY A 23 -9.14 5.47 7.63
N MET A 24 -8.12 5.28 6.79
CA MET A 24 -6.78 5.85 6.99
C MET A 24 -6.45 6.92 5.95
N TYR A 25 -6.36 8.16 6.41
CA TYR A 25 -6.14 9.31 5.54
C TYR A 25 -4.66 9.60 5.38
N TYR A 26 -4.05 9.03 4.35
CA TYR A 26 -2.69 9.37 3.92
C TYR A 26 -2.71 10.19 2.63
N SER A 27 -1.83 11.18 2.53
CA SER A 27 -1.51 11.84 1.27
C SER A 27 -0.47 11.05 0.49
N THR A 28 -0.48 11.18 -0.84
CA THR A 28 0.55 10.61 -1.72
C THR A 28 1.97 11.02 -1.29
N ARG A 29 2.14 12.25 -0.78
CA ARG A 29 3.41 12.76 -0.26
C ARG A 29 3.85 12.02 1.00
N GLN A 30 2.93 11.78 1.94
CA GLN A 30 3.23 10.99 3.14
C GLN A 30 3.63 9.56 2.77
N LEU A 31 2.92 8.93 1.84
CA LEU A 31 3.26 7.59 1.37
C LEU A 31 4.61 7.55 0.65
N SER A 32 4.95 8.57 -0.14
CA SER A 32 6.29 8.70 -0.75
C SER A 32 7.41 8.77 0.31
N VAL A 33 7.19 9.55 1.39
CA VAL A 33 8.13 9.60 2.51
C VAL A 33 8.20 8.27 3.25
N TYR A 34 7.09 7.56 3.41
CA TYR A 34 7.06 6.24 4.04
C TYR A 34 7.81 5.20 3.21
N LYS A 35 7.65 5.23 1.88
CA LYS A 35 8.44 4.42 0.95
C LYS A 35 9.93 4.65 1.17
N GLY A 36 10.38 5.91 1.18
CA GLY A 36 11.79 6.25 1.39
C GLY A 36 12.33 6.00 2.81
N ARG A 37 11.50 5.50 3.73
CA ARG A 37 11.87 5.16 5.11
C ARG A 37 11.58 3.68 5.42
N ASP A 38 11.34 2.86 4.39
CA ASP A 38 11.03 1.43 4.52
C ASP A 38 9.84 1.16 5.46
N LYS A 39 8.86 2.09 5.47
CA LYS A 39 7.61 1.98 6.23
C LYS A 39 6.45 1.46 5.40
N LEU A 40 6.63 1.35 4.09
CA LEU A 40 5.74 0.66 3.17
C LEU A 40 6.33 -0.70 2.82
N PRO A 41 5.49 -1.69 2.41
CA PRO A 41 6.00 -2.92 1.84
C PRO A 41 6.88 -2.64 0.62
N GLU A 42 7.82 -3.53 0.33
CA GLU A 42 8.60 -3.42 -0.90
C GLU A 42 7.66 -3.50 -2.13
N PRO A 43 7.81 -2.61 -3.11
CA PRO A 43 6.97 -2.65 -4.30
C PRO A 43 7.25 -3.91 -5.11
N THR A 44 6.19 -4.57 -5.58
CA THR A 44 6.32 -5.75 -6.44
C THR A 44 6.99 -5.40 -7.78
N VAL A 45 6.81 -4.17 -8.25
CA VAL A 45 7.29 -3.73 -9.56
C VAL A 45 7.68 -2.26 -9.53
N MET A 46 8.67 -1.93 -10.35
CA MET A 46 9.02 -0.56 -10.72
C MET A 46 8.61 -0.32 -12.17
N ILE A 47 7.69 0.63 -12.41
CA ILE A 47 7.28 1.08 -13.74
C ILE A 47 7.95 2.44 -13.99
N GLY A 48 9.15 2.40 -14.58
CA GLY A 48 10.05 3.55 -14.59
C GLY A 48 10.41 3.94 -13.14
N ASP A 49 10.25 5.22 -12.80
CA ASP A 49 10.51 5.73 -11.44
C ASP A 49 9.36 5.48 -10.45
N LYS A 50 8.24 4.93 -10.92
CA LYS A 50 7.05 4.71 -10.10
C LYS A 50 7.03 3.30 -9.53
N ALA A 51 6.89 3.22 -8.21
CA ALA A 51 6.66 1.97 -7.51
C ALA A 51 5.21 1.51 -7.66
N GLY A 52 5.03 0.20 -7.85
CA GLY A 52 3.75 -0.48 -7.96
C GLY A 52 3.60 -1.59 -6.93
N TRP A 53 2.46 -1.61 -6.26
CA TRP A 53 2.07 -2.64 -5.30
C TRP A 53 0.85 -3.42 -5.80
N THR A 54 0.72 -4.67 -5.38
CA THR A 54 -0.54 -5.39 -5.54
C THR A 54 -1.55 -4.93 -4.49
N LYS A 55 -2.84 -5.21 -4.74
CA LYS A 55 -3.88 -4.92 -3.74
C LYS A 55 -3.61 -5.65 -2.42
N ASP A 56 -3.22 -6.92 -2.50
CA ASP A 56 -2.94 -7.75 -1.32
C ASP A 56 -1.83 -7.15 -0.43
N GLN A 57 -0.76 -6.60 -1.03
CA GLN A 57 0.30 -5.93 -0.28
C GLN A 57 -0.21 -4.69 0.47
N ILE A 58 -1.11 -3.93 -0.16
CA ILE A 58 -1.71 -2.73 0.43
C ILE A 58 -2.62 -3.15 1.59
N ASP A 59 -3.50 -4.12 1.38
CA ASP A 59 -4.45 -4.61 2.38
C ASP A 59 -3.74 -5.21 3.60
N GLU A 60 -2.67 -5.98 3.38
CA GLU A 60 -1.86 -6.54 4.46
C GLU A 60 -1.17 -5.44 5.28
N TRP A 61 -0.56 -4.45 4.61
CA TRP A 61 0.04 -3.31 5.30
C TRP A 61 -0.99 -2.54 6.13
N ILE A 62 -2.19 -2.32 5.57
CA ILE A 62 -3.30 -1.66 6.26
C ILE A 62 -3.67 -2.41 7.55
N LYS A 63 -3.81 -3.74 7.45
CA LYS A 63 -4.12 -4.60 8.60
C LYS A 63 -3.05 -4.50 9.69
N GLN A 64 -1.77 -4.58 9.33
CA GLN A 64 -0.67 -4.45 10.28
C GLN A 64 -0.67 -3.08 11.00
N ILE A 65 -1.01 -2.00 10.31
CA ILE A 65 -1.12 -0.66 10.92
C ILE A 65 -2.31 -0.60 11.89
N LYS A 66 -3.46 -1.18 11.52
CA LYS A 66 -4.65 -1.25 12.39
C LYS A 66 -4.37 -2.06 13.66
N GLU A 67 -3.69 -3.20 13.54
CA GLU A 67 -3.28 -4.05 14.68
C GLU A 67 -2.29 -3.31 15.60
N LYS A 68 -1.26 -2.67 15.05
CA LYS A 68 -0.32 -1.85 15.85
C LYS A 68 -1.02 -0.72 16.60
N LYS A 69 -2.12 -0.18 16.05
CA LYS A 69 -2.90 0.88 16.70
C LYS A 69 -3.79 0.33 17.83
N SER A 70 -4.32 -0.88 17.70
CA SER A 70 -5.13 -1.49 18.76
C SER A 70 -4.28 -1.90 19.96
N GLU A 71 -3.07 -2.41 19.73
CA GLU A 71 -2.12 -2.77 20.79
C GLU A 71 -1.64 -1.57 21.61
N ARG A 72 -1.48 -0.40 20.98
CA ARG A 72 -1.00 0.81 21.65
C ARG A 72 -2.05 1.48 22.56
N ASN A 73 -3.33 1.12 22.40
CA ASN A 73 -4.44 1.67 23.19
C ASN A 73 -4.87 0.75 24.35
N LYS A 74 -4.12 -0.32 24.63
CA LYS A 74 -4.39 -1.29 25.69
C LYS A 74 -3.39 -1.11 26.83
#